data_AF-A0A955WZD5-F1
#
_entry.id   AF-A0A955WZD5-F1
#
_cell.length_a   1.000
_cell.length_b   1.000
_cell.length_c   1.000
_cell.angle_alpha   90.00
_cell.angle_beta   90.00
_cell.angle_gamma   90.00
#
_symmetry.space_group_name_H-M   'P 1'
#
loop_
_entity.id
_entity.type
_entity.pdbx_description
1 polymer ?
#
loop_
_entity_poly.entity_id
_entity_poly.type
_entity_poly.pdbx_seq_one_letter_code
_entity_poly.pdbx_strand_id
1 'polypeptide(L)'
;MTSNASEATPYGLRDLERLSGAPEAQLRRWHKSGLLPAHRDGGQLRYRFADVIAARTARALLEQGLTTRRVREAVEAVRAWRPDVPHPLASLRVVADGGELLVRIDDQLIHGRSGQLLLDLPLSEELPTARPAPVAALGNEAPTDADGWVEWARSAELAGEPAEVVQRRYVQALALDPLHPGALIGVGNGAYAAGRLDEAKGYYERATRVAGEHPHPWYNLANVLDDLGHVDAAAAAYRAALDRDPDFADAHFNLALLWEKHGQR
;
A
#
# COMPACT_ATOMS: atom_id res chain seq x y z
N MET A 1 -3.20 8.53 47.92
CA MET A 1 -2.26 9.67 48.05
C MET A 1 -1.02 9.38 47.21
N THR A 2 -1.06 9.70 45.92
CA THR A 2 0.12 9.70 45.04
C THR A 2 0.18 11.09 44.42
N SER A 3 1.08 11.89 44.97
CA SER A 3 1.27 13.30 44.67
C SER A 3 1.53 13.51 43.17
N ASN A 4 0.81 14.48 42.61
CA ASN A 4 0.86 14.98 41.24
C ASN A 4 2.20 15.69 40.97
N ALA A 5 3.30 14.92 40.92
CA ALA A 5 4.65 15.43 40.72
C ALA A 5 4.93 15.87 39.26
N SER A 6 4.03 15.59 38.31
CA SER A 6 4.22 15.94 36.89
C SER A 6 3.93 17.40 36.55
N GLU A 7 3.31 18.17 37.44
CA GLU A 7 2.96 19.58 37.20
C GLU A 7 3.85 20.59 37.92
N ALA A 8 4.68 20.15 38.87
CA ALA A 8 5.59 21.06 39.55
C ALA A 8 6.67 21.60 38.58
N THR A 9 6.90 22.92 38.61
CA THR A 9 7.92 23.60 37.80
C THR A 9 9.11 24.08 38.67
N PRO A 10 9.89 23.18 39.30
CA PRO A 10 10.92 23.58 40.26
C PRO A 10 12.18 24.13 39.59
N TYR A 11 12.39 23.89 38.30
CA TYR A 11 13.66 24.18 37.63
C TYR A 11 13.67 25.57 36.99
N GLY A 12 14.72 26.33 37.26
CA GLY A 12 15.01 27.57 36.56
C GLY A 12 15.81 27.34 35.27
N LEU A 13 16.03 28.41 34.52
CA LEU A 13 16.80 28.35 33.27
C LEU A 13 18.26 27.87 33.47
N ARG A 14 18.91 28.29 34.56
CA ARG A 14 20.26 27.83 34.92
C ARG A 14 20.30 26.33 35.26
N ASP A 15 19.24 25.81 35.87
CA ASP A 15 19.14 24.37 36.15
C ASP A 15 18.99 23.59 34.85
N LEU A 16 18.22 24.10 33.89
CA LEU A 16 18.10 23.50 32.57
C LEU A 16 19.42 23.46 31.82
N GLU A 17 20.19 24.55 31.83
CA GLU A 17 21.52 24.56 31.20
C GLU A 17 22.44 23.52 31.84
N ARG A 18 22.47 23.45 33.18
CA ARG A 18 23.31 22.47 33.90
C ARG A 18 22.88 21.02 33.64
N LEU A 19 21.58 20.74 33.63
CA LEU A 19 21.05 19.36 33.57
C LEU A 19 20.89 18.83 32.13
N SER A 20 20.56 19.70 31.17
CA SER A 20 20.47 19.31 29.76
C SER A 20 21.79 19.49 29.00
N GLY A 21 22.69 20.33 29.54
CA GLY A 21 23.93 20.76 28.92
C GLY A 21 23.73 21.68 27.70
N ALA A 22 22.50 22.06 27.35
CA ALA A 22 22.25 22.99 26.27
C ALA A 22 22.53 24.44 26.73
N PRO A 23 23.31 25.23 25.97
CA PRO A 23 23.61 26.62 26.33
C PRO A 23 22.36 27.46 26.56
N GLU A 24 22.41 28.39 27.51
CA GLU A 24 21.27 29.25 27.87
C GLU A 24 20.65 29.97 26.65
N ALA A 25 21.49 30.46 25.74
CA ALA A 25 21.05 31.12 24.50
C ALA A 25 20.21 30.20 23.60
N GLN A 26 20.56 28.91 23.53
CA GLN A 26 19.86 27.90 22.74
C GLN A 26 18.53 27.54 23.41
N LEU A 27 18.52 27.36 24.73
CA LEU A 27 17.30 27.12 25.52
C LEU A 27 16.28 28.25 25.34
N ARG A 28 16.73 29.52 25.38
CA ARG A 28 15.88 30.69 25.12
C ARG A 28 15.30 30.69 23.71
N ARG A 29 16.08 30.28 22.70
CA ARG A 29 15.60 30.14 21.32
C ARG A 29 14.55 29.03 21.19
N TRP A 30 14.77 27.88 21.80
CA TRP A 30 13.82 26.76 21.79
C TRP A 30 12.51 27.09 22.50
N HIS A 31 12.57 27.88 23.56
CA HIS A 31 11.37 28.45 24.18
C HIS A 31 10.63 29.38 23.21
N LYS A 32 11.34 30.35 22.61
CA LYS A 32 10.74 31.29 21.66
C LYS A 32 10.15 30.60 20.44
N SER A 33 10.74 29.49 19.99
CA SER A 33 10.25 28.70 18.86
C SER A 33 9.14 27.72 19.22
N GLY A 34 8.77 27.58 20.51
CA GLY A 34 7.76 26.62 20.96
C GLY A 34 8.22 25.16 21.03
N LEU A 35 9.52 24.87 20.83
CA LEU A 35 10.06 23.51 20.96
C LEU A 35 10.07 23.06 22.43
N LEU A 36 10.40 23.99 23.35
CA LEU A 36 10.33 23.77 24.79
C LEU A 36 9.22 24.65 25.39
N PRO A 37 8.20 24.06 26.03
CA PRO A 37 7.25 24.84 26.79
C PRO A 37 7.94 25.40 28.04
N ALA A 38 7.64 26.65 28.39
CA ALA A 38 8.09 27.23 29.66
C ALA A 38 6.88 27.83 30.37
N HIS A 39 6.89 27.74 31.70
CA HIS A 39 5.87 28.31 32.55
C HIS A 39 6.43 29.61 33.13
N ARG A 40 5.59 30.65 33.20
CA ARG A 40 5.98 31.91 33.84
C ARG A 40 5.45 31.89 35.27
N ASP A 41 6.35 31.99 36.23
CA ASP A 41 6.02 32.18 37.64
C ASP A 41 6.77 33.42 38.14
N GLY A 42 6.01 34.45 38.57
CA GLY A 42 6.59 35.72 39.03
C GLY A 42 7.51 36.41 38.00
N GLY A 43 7.26 36.23 36.69
CA GLY A 43 8.08 36.79 35.62
C GLY A 43 9.36 36.00 35.29
N GLN A 44 9.68 34.96 36.07
CA GLN A 44 10.79 34.06 35.82
C GLN A 44 10.32 32.83 35.03
N LEU A 45 11.19 32.33 34.14
CA LEU A 45 10.92 31.10 33.40
C LEU A 45 11.18 29.89 34.30
N ARG A 46 10.14 29.07 34.46
CA ARG A 46 10.15 27.83 35.22
C ARG A 46 9.84 26.64 34.32
N TYR A 47 10.42 25.51 34.65
CA TYR A 47 10.38 24.29 33.85
C TYR A 47 10.13 23.06 34.73
N ARG A 48 9.47 22.06 34.16
CA ARG A 48 9.23 20.74 34.76
C ARG A 48 10.39 19.81 34.48
N PHE A 49 10.42 18.67 35.17
CA PHE A 49 11.40 17.62 34.88
C PHE A 49 11.33 17.13 33.43
N ALA A 50 10.12 16.97 32.89
CA ALA A 50 9.91 16.60 31.49
C ALA A 50 10.57 17.59 30.51
N ASP A 51 10.59 18.89 30.84
CA ASP A 51 11.19 19.91 29.99
C ASP A 51 12.72 19.82 30.00
N VAL A 52 13.33 19.37 31.12
CA VAL A 52 14.78 19.08 31.21
C VAL A 52 15.14 17.90 30.31
N ILE A 53 14.39 16.81 30.37
CA ILE A 53 14.60 15.65 29.51
C ILE A 53 14.41 16.03 28.04
N ALA A 54 13.33 16.75 27.72
CA ALA A 54 13.06 17.23 26.38
C ALA A 54 14.21 18.11 25.84
N ALA A 55 14.78 18.99 26.67
CA ALA A 55 15.92 19.82 26.29
C ALA A 55 17.17 18.98 25.99
N ARG A 56 17.44 17.95 26.79
CA ARG A 56 18.57 17.03 26.59
C ARG A 56 18.39 16.20 25.32
N THR A 57 17.19 15.66 25.10
CA THR A 57 16.85 14.89 23.89
C THR A 57 16.93 15.76 22.64
N ALA A 58 16.37 16.98 22.69
CA ALA A 58 16.46 17.93 21.59
C ALA A 58 17.92 18.22 21.23
N ARG A 59 18.76 18.51 22.23
CA ARG A 59 20.20 18.73 22.01
C ARG A 59 20.85 17.56 21.27
N ALA A 60 20.64 16.34 21.74
CA ALA A 60 21.22 15.14 21.12
C ALA A 60 20.77 14.96 19.66
N LEU A 61 19.50 15.24 19.35
CA LEU A 61 18.98 15.19 17.98
C LEU A 61 19.63 16.25 17.07
N LEU A 62 19.87 17.45 17.59
CA LEU A 62 20.57 18.50 16.85
C LEU A 62 22.05 18.15 16.60
N GLU A 63 22.72 17.53 17.56
CA GLU A 63 24.10 17.03 17.40
C GLU A 63 24.19 15.93 16.33
N GLN A 64 23.10 15.17 16.12
CA GLN A 64 22.96 14.20 15.03
C GLN A 64 22.50 14.81 13.69
N GLY A 65 22.44 16.14 13.59
CA GLY A 65 22.22 16.86 12.33
C GLY A 65 20.77 17.28 12.06
N LEU A 66 19.82 17.04 12.97
CA LEU A 66 18.48 17.60 12.81
C LEU A 66 18.48 19.12 13.05
N THR A 67 17.66 19.84 12.30
CA THR A 67 17.44 21.26 12.54
C THR A 67 16.38 21.46 13.62
N THR A 68 16.44 22.57 14.37
CA THR A 68 15.41 22.93 15.38
C THR A 68 14.00 22.93 14.77
N ARG A 69 13.87 23.38 13.52
CA ARG A 69 12.60 23.40 12.80
C ARG A 69 12.05 21.99 12.59
N ARG A 70 12.87 21.05 12.10
CA ARG A 70 12.45 19.65 11.87
C ARG A 70 12.06 18.95 13.16
N VAL A 71 12.83 19.12 14.24
CA VAL A 71 12.48 18.55 15.54
C VAL A 71 11.13 19.10 16.01
N ARG A 72 10.89 20.40 15.89
CA ARG A 72 9.61 21.02 16.27
C ARG A 72 8.44 20.48 15.45
N GLU A 73 8.57 20.45 14.12
CA GLU A 73 7.53 19.94 13.21
C GLU A 73 7.21 18.48 13.49
N ALA A 74 8.23 17.65 13.74
CA ALA A 74 8.04 16.26 14.12
C ALA A 74 7.33 16.13 15.48
N VAL A 75 7.73 16.90 16.50
CA VAL A 75 7.08 16.87 17.83
C VAL A 75 5.62 17.35 17.76
N GLU A 76 5.33 18.39 16.99
CA GLU A 76 3.96 18.86 16.75
C GLU A 76 3.13 17.78 16.07
N ALA A 77 3.68 17.11 15.06
CA ALA A 77 3.03 15.98 14.42
C ALA A 77 2.79 14.82 15.39
N VAL A 78 3.79 14.43 16.21
CA VAL A 78 3.62 13.37 17.23
C VAL A 78 2.47 13.69 18.16
N ARG A 79 2.33 14.93 18.62
CA ARG A 79 1.19 15.32 19.46
C ARG A 79 -0.16 15.21 18.75
N ALA A 80 -0.19 15.39 17.44
CA ALA A 80 -1.42 15.27 16.66
C ALA A 80 -1.89 13.82 16.53
N TRP A 81 -0.98 12.87 16.25
CA TRP A 81 -1.33 11.46 16.12
C TRP A 81 -1.23 10.66 17.44
N ARG A 82 -0.60 11.22 18.48
CA ARG A 82 -0.56 10.71 19.87
C ARG A 82 -0.91 11.79 20.90
N PRO A 83 -2.19 12.18 21.01
CA PRO A 83 -2.64 13.17 21.98
C PRO A 83 -2.48 12.70 23.45
N ASP A 84 -2.33 11.39 23.66
CA ASP A 84 -2.05 10.77 24.96
C ASP A 84 -0.65 11.07 25.49
N VAL A 85 0.28 11.54 24.64
CA VAL A 85 1.67 11.84 25.01
C VAL A 85 1.96 13.35 24.91
N PRO A 86 1.75 14.13 25.99
CA PRO A 86 1.93 15.59 25.95
C PRO A 86 3.40 16.02 25.77
N HIS A 87 4.35 15.16 26.17
CA HIS A 87 5.79 15.43 26.13
C HIS A 87 6.57 14.37 25.32
N PRO A 88 6.45 14.35 23.97
CA PRO A 88 7.07 13.31 23.14
C PRO A 88 8.57 13.12 23.37
N LEU A 89 9.36 14.21 23.43
CA LEU A 89 10.81 14.14 23.63
C LEU A 89 11.24 13.66 25.03
N ALA A 90 10.33 13.67 25.99
CA ALA A 90 10.58 13.22 27.36
C ALA A 90 10.07 11.79 27.61
N SER A 91 9.02 11.38 26.91
CA SER A 91 8.30 10.13 27.15
C SER A 91 8.58 9.05 26.11
N LEU A 92 9.02 9.42 24.91
CA LEU A 92 9.24 8.48 23.81
C LEU A 92 10.73 8.30 23.52
N ARG A 93 11.09 7.10 23.07
CA ARG A 93 12.42 6.84 22.51
C ARG A 93 12.43 7.40 21.09
N VAL A 94 13.26 8.41 20.85
CA VAL A 94 13.40 9.06 19.54
C VAL A 94 14.82 8.89 18.99
N VAL A 95 14.92 8.78 17.67
CA VAL A 95 16.19 8.59 16.95
C VAL A 95 16.21 9.53 15.75
N ALA A 96 17.40 10.05 15.41
CA ALA A 96 17.63 10.76 14.16
C ALA A 96 18.15 9.79 13.10
N ASP A 97 17.50 9.74 11.94
CA ASP A 97 17.99 8.98 10.79
C ASP A 97 17.67 9.73 9.49
N GLY A 98 18.64 9.83 8.57
CA GLY A 98 18.47 10.56 7.31
C GLY A 98 18.06 12.04 7.45
N GLY A 99 18.21 12.64 8.64
CA GLY A 99 17.72 13.99 8.94
C GLY A 99 16.23 14.07 9.30
N GLU A 100 15.58 12.92 9.51
CA GLU A 100 14.21 12.76 9.99
C GLU A 100 14.19 12.29 11.45
N LEU A 101 13.09 12.56 12.16
CA LEU A 101 12.88 12.11 13.53
C LEU A 101 12.03 10.84 13.51
N LEU A 102 12.58 9.75 14.03
CA LEU A 102 11.90 8.48 14.22
C LEU A 102 11.51 8.31 15.68
N VAL A 103 10.34 7.73 15.91
CA VAL A 103 9.79 7.41 17.24
C VAL A 103 9.72 5.90 17.36
N ARG A 104 10.25 5.34 18.44
CA ARG A 104 10.20 3.90 18.72
C ARG A 104 9.13 3.56 19.75
N ILE A 105 8.19 2.70 19.37
CA ILE A 105 7.07 2.22 20.19
C ILE A 105 6.95 0.71 19.99
N ASP A 106 6.98 -0.08 21.07
CA ASP A 106 6.80 -1.54 21.03
C ASP A 106 7.62 -2.24 19.91
N ASP A 107 8.91 -1.89 19.86
CA ASP A 107 9.91 -2.34 18.87
C ASP A 107 9.68 -1.92 17.41
N GLN A 108 8.68 -1.08 17.15
CA GLN A 108 8.42 -0.48 15.85
C GLN A 108 9.03 0.91 15.75
N LEU A 109 9.60 1.25 14.58
CA LEU A 109 10.00 2.61 14.24
C LEU A 109 8.84 3.30 13.51
N ILE A 110 8.51 4.51 13.90
CA ILE A 110 7.43 5.31 13.33
C ILE A 110 8.00 6.66 12.92
N HIS A 111 7.71 7.10 11.70
CA HIS A 111 8.13 8.41 11.23
C HIS A 111 7.42 9.51 12.02
N GLY A 112 8.16 10.33 12.76
CA GLY A 112 7.59 11.30 13.71
C GLY A 112 6.64 12.32 13.06
N ARG A 113 6.89 12.67 11.79
CA ARG A 113 6.05 13.62 11.05
C ARG A 113 4.75 13.03 10.49
N SER A 114 4.78 11.82 9.94
CA SER A 114 3.61 11.23 9.26
C SER A 114 2.83 10.28 10.15
N GLY A 115 3.41 9.80 11.24
CA GLY A 115 2.83 8.73 12.06
C GLY A 115 2.85 7.37 11.36
N GLN A 116 3.52 7.24 10.21
CA GLN A 116 3.61 5.98 9.48
C GLN A 116 4.66 5.06 10.11
N LEU A 117 4.33 3.78 10.18
CA LEU A 117 5.28 2.72 10.50
C LEU A 117 6.41 2.72 9.47
N LEU A 118 7.64 2.79 9.94
CA LEU A 118 8.84 2.54 9.16
C LEU A 118 9.16 1.05 9.26
N LEU A 119 9.04 0.37 8.12
CA LEU A 119 9.47 -1.01 8.01
C LEU A 119 11.00 -1.04 7.99
N ASP A 120 11.59 -1.41 9.11
CA ASP A 120 13.03 -1.65 9.23
C ASP A 120 13.35 -3.01 8.62
N LEU A 121 13.21 -3.09 7.29
CA LEU A 121 13.57 -4.26 6.51
C LEU A 121 15.09 -4.21 6.33
N PRO A 122 15.86 -5.03 7.07
CA PRO A 122 17.29 -5.09 6.82
C PRO A 122 17.48 -5.47 5.35
N LEU A 123 18.20 -4.62 4.61
CA LEU A 123 18.83 -5.03 3.37
C LEU A 123 19.93 -6.02 3.78
N SER A 124 19.56 -7.23 4.17
CA SER A 124 20.52 -8.30 4.31
C SER A 124 21.16 -8.49 2.93
N GLU A 125 22.49 -8.53 2.88
CA GLU A 125 23.25 -8.87 1.66
C GLU A 125 22.86 -10.26 1.13
N GLU A 126 22.18 -11.04 1.95
CA GLU A 126 21.44 -12.23 1.56
C GLU A 126 20.02 -12.12 2.12
N LEU A 127 19.11 -11.48 1.39
CA LEU A 127 17.75 -12.01 1.38
C LEU A 127 17.91 -13.45 0.93
N PRO A 128 17.33 -14.47 1.60
CA PRO A 128 17.16 -15.73 0.93
C PRO A 128 16.49 -15.34 -0.37
N THR A 129 17.18 -15.58 -1.48
CA THR A 129 16.51 -15.71 -2.75
C THR A 129 15.67 -16.98 -2.57
N ALA A 130 14.57 -16.85 -1.82
CA ALA A 130 13.31 -17.24 -2.39
C ALA A 130 13.26 -16.51 -3.73
N ARG A 131 13.92 -17.11 -4.73
CA ARG A 131 13.28 -17.26 -6.03
C ARG A 131 11.83 -17.51 -5.64
N PRO A 132 10.87 -16.67 -6.07
CA PRO A 132 9.47 -17.07 -5.93
C PRO A 132 9.48 -18.53 -6.33
N ALA A 133 9.11 -19.43 -5.41
CA ALA A 133 9.26 -20.87 -5.65
C ALA A 133 8.82 -21.04 -7.08
N PRO A 134 9.72 -21.43 -8.02
CA PRO A 134 9.40 -21.33 -9.43
C PRO A 134 8.04 -21.97 -9.50
N VAL A 135 7.01 -21.20 -9.90
CA VAL A 135 5.66 -21.73 -10.04
C VAL A 135 5.91 -22.92 -10.92
N ALA A 136 5.88 -24.12 -10.33
CA ALA A 136 6.78 -25.22 -10.72
C ALA A 136 6.81 -25.17 -12.22
N ALA A 137 7.93 -24.70 -12.80
CA ALA A 137 7.97 -24.49 -14.23
C ALA A 137 7.57 -25.85 -14.73
N LEU A 138 6.34 -25.97 -15.26
CA LEU A 138 5.84 -27.21 -15.80
C LEU A 138 6.99 -27.62 -16.67
N GLY A 139 7.59 -28.77 -16.35
CA GLY A 139 8.90 -29.11 -16.86
C GLY A 139 8.90 -28.84 -18.35
N ASN A 140 10.07 -28.70 -18.99
CA ASN A 140 10.07 -28.55 -20.46
C ASN A 140 9.36 -29.72 -21.19
N GLU A 141 8.93 -30.74 -20.45
CA GLU A 141 7.93 -31.75 -20.81
C GLU A 141 6.51 -31.17 -20.90
N ALA A 142 5.90 -31.40 -22.07
CA ALA A 142 4.55 -30.98 -22.33
C ALA A 142 3.53 -31.65 -21.36
N PRO A 143 2.59 -30.89 -20.78
CA PRO A 143 1.50 -31.43 -19.97
C PRO A 143 0.70 -32.49 -20.73
N THR A 144 0.08 -33.40 -19.99
CA THR A 144 -0.72 -34.50 -20.56
C THR A 144 -2.22 -34.27 -20.41
N ASP A 145 -2.63 -33.28 -19.62
CA ASP A 145 -4.03 -32.92 -19.34
C ASP A 145 -4.32 -31.45 -19.68
N ALA A 146 -5.61 -31.11 -19.81
CA ALA A 146 -6.04 -29.78 -20.20
C ALA A 146 -5.67 -28.70 -19.16
N ASP A 147 -5.80 -29.01 -17.87
CA ASP A 147 -5.45 -28.12 -16.76
C ASP A 147 -3.98 -27.73 -16.80
N GLY A 148 -3.07 -28.71 -16.96
CA GLY A 148 -1.64 -28.45 -17.07
C GLY A 148 -1.29 -27.59 -18.29
N TRP A 149 -1.95 -27.80 -19.44
CA TRP A 149 -1.74 -26.92 -20.61
C TRP A 149 -2.19 -25.48 -20.35
N VAL A 150 -3.28 -25.27 -19.60
CA VAL A 150 -3.76 -23.94 -19.20
C VAL A 150 -2.81 -23.27 -18.22
N GLU A 151 -2.35 -24.00 -17.20
CA GLU A 151 -1.36 -23.48 -16.25
C GLU A 151 -0.06 -23.11 -16.96
N TRP A 152 0.36 -23.90 -17.95
CA TRP A 152 1.53 -23.58 -18.75
C TRP A 152 1.35 -22.32 -19.59
N ALA A 153 0.17 -22.16 -20.19
CA ALA A 153 -0.16 -20.96 -20.95
C ALA A 153 -0.11 -19.70 -20.06
N ARG A 154 -0.73 -19.75 -18.87
CA ARG A 154 -0.72 -18.63 -17.90
C ARG A 154 0.68 -18.31 -17.40
N SER A 155 1.49 -19.33 -17.09
CA SER A 155 2.88 -19.12 -16.69
C SER A 155 3.69 -18.43 -17.79
N ALA A 156 3.40 -18.76 -19.06
CA ALA A 156 4.07 -18.15 -20.20
C ALA A 156 3.61 -16.71 -20.46
N GLU A 157 2.32 -16.40 -20.23
CA GLU A 157 1.82 -15.02 -20.24
C GLU A 157 2.56 -14.16 -19.20
N LEU A 158 2.70 -14.67 -17.97
CA LEU A 158 3.43 -13.97 -16.91
C LEU A 158 4.92 -13.79 -17.22
N ALA A 159 5.52 -14.76 -17.93
CA ALA A 159 6.90 -14.69 -18.39
C ALA A 159 7.10 -13.75 -19.59
N GLY A 160 6.03 -13.23 -20.19
CA GLY A 160 6.10 -12.37 -21.38
C GLY A 160 6.52 -13.13 -22.65
N GLU A 161 6.24 -14.44 -22.71
CA GLU A 161 6.47 -15.24 -23.92
C GLU A 161 5.60 -14.74 -25.09
N PRO A 162 6.01 -14.99 -26.35
CA PRO A 162 5.26 -14.54 -27.51
C PRO A 162 3.80 -15.04 -27.50
N ALA A 163 2.88 -14.16 -27.89
CA ALA A 163 1.44 -14.45 -27.85
C ALA A 163 1.08 -15.71 -28.65
N GLU A 164 1.76 -15.99 -29.76
CA GLU A 164 1.54 -17.18 -30.58
C GLU A 164 1.86 -18.47 -29.82
N VAL A 165 2.89 -18.44 -28.97
CA VAL A 165 3.30 -19.59 -28.14
C VAL A 165 2.26 -19.83 -27.05
N VAL A 166 1.82 -18.77 -26.37
CA VAL A 166 0.75 -18.83 -25.37
C VAL A 166 -0.54 -19.40 -25.99
N GLN A 167 -0.95 -18.88 -27.14
CA GLN A 167 -2.19 -19.28 -27.81
C GLN A 167 -2.16 -20.75 -28.24
N ARG A 168 -1.01 -21.25 -28.73
CA ARG A 168 -0.86 -22.69 -29.03
C ARG A 168 -1.10 -23.58 -27.81
N ARG A 169 -0.68 -23.15 -26.61
CA ARG A 169 -0.89 -23.92 -25.38
C ARG A 169 -2.36 -23.96 -24.98
N TYR A 170 -3.09 -22.85 -25.08
CA TYR A 170 -4.53 -22.85 -24.86
C TYR A 170 -5.30 -23.69 -25.90
N VAL A 171 -4.89 -23.66 -27.17
CA VAL A 171 -5.47 -24.52 -28.20
C VAL A 171 -5.21 -26.01 -27.90
N GLN A 172 -4.03 -26.35 -27.40
CA GLN A 172 -3.72 -27.71 -26.99
C GLN A 172 -4.56 -28.17 -25.79
N ALA A 173 -4.81 -27.29 -24.82
CA ALA A 173 -5.76 -27.57 -23.75
C ALA A 173 -7.17 -27.87 -24.29
N LEU A 174 -7.66 -27.08 -25.26
CA LEU A 174 -8.95 -27.30 -25.91
C LEU A 174 -9.00 -28.57 -26.77
N ALA A 175 -7.87 -29.05 -27.26
CA ALA A 175 -7.80 -30.33 -27.98
C ALA A 175 -8.02 -31.52 -27.04
N LEU A 176 -7.63 -31.39 -25.77
CA LEU A 176 -7.82 -32.41 -24.74
C LEU A 176 -9.20 -32.29 -24.06
N ASP A 177 -9.63 -31.06 -23.75
CA ASP A 177 -10.96 -30.76 -23.24
C ASP A 177 -11.56 -29.54 -23.97
N PRO A 178 -12.45 -29.77 -24.96
CA PRO A 178 -13.09 -28.71 -25.73
C PRO A 178 -14.01 -27.78 -24.93
N LEU A 179 -14.37 -28.13 -23.69
CA LEU A 179 -15.24 -27.35 -22.82
C LEU A 179 -14.48 -26.77 -21.63
N HIS A 180 -13.15 -26.85 -21.63
CA HIS A 180 -12.34 -26.33 -20.53
C HIS A 180 -12.49 -24.80 -20.39
N PRO A 181 -13.05 -24.29 -19.27
CA PRO A 181 -13.42 -22.88 -19.13
C PRO A 181 -12.21 -21.95 -19.24
N GLY A 182 -11.11 -22.30 -18.58
CA GLY A 182 -9.89 -21.50 -18.60
C GLY A 182 -9.25 -21.42 -19.99
N ALA A 183 -9.39 -22.47 -20.79
CA ALA A 183 -8.82 -22.52 -22.13
C ALA A 183 -9.68 -21.76 -23.14
N LEU A 184 -11.01 -21.87 -23.03
CA LEU A 184 -11.94 -21.07 -23.83
C LEU A 184 -11.72 -19.57 -23.61
N ILE A 185 -11.55 -19.14 -22.35
CA ILE A 185 -11.22 -17.76 -22.02
C ILE A 185 -9.85 -17.37 -22.61
N GLY A 186 -8.82 -18.21 -22.44
CA GLY A 186 -7.47 -17.92 -22.93
C GLY A 186 -7.38 -17.76 -24.45
N VAL A 187 -8.05 -18.63 -25.22
CA VAL A 187 -8.14 -18.47 -26.69
C VAL A 187 -8.98 -17.25 -27.07
N GLY A 188 -10.10 -17.03 -26.37
CA GLY A 188 -10.94 -15.84 -26.56
C GLY A 188 -10.16 -14.53 -26.36
N ASN A 189 -9.35 -14.45 -25.31
CA ASN A 189 -8.50 -13.29 -25.02
C ASN A 189 -7.48 -13.05 -26.13
N GLY A 190 -6.85 -14.10 -26.66
CA GLY A 190 -5.91 -13.97 -27.77
C GLY A 190 -6.56 -13.57 -29.10
N ALA A 191 -7.74 -14.09 -29.39
CA ALA A 191 -8.53 -13.67 -30.55
C ALA A 191 -8.95 -12.20 -30.42
N TYR A 192 -9.37 -11.78 -29.23
CA TYR A 192 -9.73 -10.40 -28.92
C TYR A 192 -8.54 -9.45 -29.10
N ALA A 193 -7.38 -9.78 -28.52
CA ALA A 193 -6.15 -8.98 -28.65
C ALA A 193 -5.67 -8.86 -30.10
N ALA A 194 -5.97 -9.86 -30.95
CA ALA A 194 -5.66 -9.83 -32.37
C ALA A 194 -6.76 -9.19 -33.24
N GLY A 195 -7.80 -8.58 -32.64
CA GLY A 195 -8.89 -7.92 -33.34
C GLY A 195 -9.89 -8.86 -34.02
N ARG A 196 -9.82 -10.16 -33.76
CA ARG A 196 -10.77 -11.17 -34.30
C ARG A 196 -11.97 -11.28 -33.37
N LEU A 197 -12.77 -10.22 -33.34
CA LEU A 197 -13.85 -10.04 -32.37
C LEU A 197 -14.95 -11.11 -32.46
N ASP A 198 -15.39 -11.50 -33.66
CA ASP A 198 -16.39 -12.56 -33.83
C ASP A 198 -15.91 -13.92 -33.32
N GLU A 199 -14.63 -14.24 -33.52
CA GLU A 199 -14.02 -15.45 -32.99
C GLU A 199 -13.97 -15.41 -31.45
N ALA A 200 -13.51 -14.30 -30.88
CA ALA A 200 -13.46 -14.09 -29.43
C ALA A 200 -14.85 -14.23 -28.79
N LYS A 201 -15.87 -13.61 -29.39
CA LYS A 201 -17.28 -13.76 -28.99
C LYS A 201 -17.70 -15.23 -28.94
N GLY A 202 -17.41 -16.01 -29.98
CA GLY A 202 -17.75 -17.44 -30.01
C GLY A 202 -17.11 -18.24 -28.88
N TYR A 203 -15.86 -17.94 -28.52
CA TYR A 203 -15.18 -18.58 -27.39
C TYR A 203 -15.76 -18.16 -26.03
N TYR A 204 -16.02 -16.86 -25.82
CA TYR A 204 -16.62 -16.40 -24.57
C TYR A 204 -18.06 -16.91 -24.39
N GLU A 205 -18.87 -16.97 -25.46
CA GLU A 205 -20.20 -17.60 -25.40
C GLU A 205 -20.11 -19.07 -24.96
N ARG A 206 -19.15 -19.83 -25.48
CA ARG A 206 -18.91 -21.20 -25.00
C ARG A 206 -18.48 -21.22 -23.54
N ALA A 207 -17.58 -20.32 -23.13
CA ALA A 207 -17.12 -20.22 -21.75
C ALA A 207 -18.27 -19.92 -20.77
N THR A 208 -19.21 -19.02 -21.13
CA THR A 208 -20.38 -18.72 -20.27
C THR A 208 -21.29 -19.92 -20.03
N ARG A 209 -21.30 -20.93 -20.92
CA ARG A 209 -22.10 -22.15 -20.74
C ARG A 209 -21.48 -23.13 -19.73
N VAL A 210 -20.19 -23.00 -19.44
CA VAL A 210 -19.42 -23.97 -18.64
C VAL A 210 -18.82 -23.37 -17.36
N ALA A 211 -18.74 -22.05 -17.25
CA ALA A 211 -17.99 -21.37 -16.18
C ALA A 211 -18.69 -21.27 -14.82
N GLY A 212 -19.85 -21.92 -14.62
CA GLY A 212 -20.58 -21.90 -13.35
C GLY A 212 -20.86 -20.49 -12.86
N GLU A 213 -20.40 -20.17 -11.64
CA GLU A 213 -20.57 -18.87 -10.97
C GLU A 213 -19.43 -17.88 -11.26
N HIS A 214 -18.42 -18.21 -12.06
CA HIS A 214 -17.32 -17.29 -12.33
C HIS A 214 -17.73 -16.12 -13.23
N PRO A 215 -17.63 -14.85 -12.83
CA PRO A 215 -18.19 -13.72 -13.59
C PRO A 215 -17.41 -13.36 -14.87
N HIS A 216 -16.13 -13.73 -14.96
CA HIS A 216 -15.20 -13.27 -16.00
C HIS A 216 -15.64 -13.56 -17.45
N PRO A 217 -16.20 -14.73 -17.80
CA PRO A 217 -16.66 -15.00 -19.17
C PRO A 217 -17.78 -14.08 -19.64
N TRP A 218 -18.70 -13.71 -18.73
CA TRP A 218 -19.76 -12.75 -19.04
C TRP A 218 -19.20 -11.35 -19.24
N TYR A 219 -18.26 -10.94 -18.40
CA TYR A 219 -17.55 -9.66 -18.55
C TYR A 219 -16.77 -9.58 -19.86
N ASN A 220 -16.01 -10.62 -20.21
CA ASN A 220 -15.26 -10.66 -21.47
C ASN A 220 -16.18 -10.71 -22.70
N LEU A 221 -17.31 -11.42 -22.61
CA LEU A 221 -18.35 -11.41 -23.63
C LEU A 221 -18.97 -10.00 -23.79
N ALA A 222 -19.18 -9.28 -22.69
CA ALA A 222 -19.69 -7.92 -22.72
C ALA A 222 -18.74 -6.95 -23.43
N ASN A 223 -17.44 -7.01 -23.11
CA ASN A 223 -16.42 -6.18 -23.76
C ASN A 223 -16.40 -6.38 -25.28
N VAL A 224 -16.40 -7.64 -25.75
CA VAL A 224 -16.40 -7.90 -27.20
C VAL A 224 -17.72 -7.50 -27.87
N LEU A 225 -18.85 -7.58 -27.18
CA LEU A 225 -20.13 -7.12 -27.70
C LEU A 225 -20.21 -5.59 -27.80
N ASP A 226 -19.61 -4.85 -26.87
CA ASP A 226 -19.49 -3.38 -26.96
C ASP A 226 -18.63 -2.98 -28.17
N ASP A 227 -17.47 -3.63 -28.36
CA ASP A 227 -16.60 -3.36 -29.52
C ASP A 227 -17.25 -3.68 -30.87
N LEU A 228 -18.15 -4.68 -30.89
CA LEU A 228 -18.97 -5.01 -32.06
C LEU A 228 -20.20 -4.06 -32.22
N GLY A 229 -20.45 -3.16 -31.27
CA GLY A 229 -21.57 -2.23 -31.28
C GLY A 229 -22.92 -2.84 -30.86
N HIS A 230 -22.93 -4.02 -30.27
CA HIS A 230 -24.13 -4.70 -29.78
C HIS A 230 -24.47 -4.25 -28.35
N VAL A 231 -24.81 -2.97 -28.19
CA VAL A 231 -24.98 -2.28 -26.90
C VAL A 231 -25.89 -3.03 -25.91
N ASP A 232 -27.11 -3.40 -26.34
CA ASP A 232 -28.07 -4.07 -25.45
C ASP A 232 -27.57 -5.43 -24.96
N ALA A 233 -26.90 -6.17 -25.85
CA ALA A 233 -26.34 -7.47 -25.53
C ALA A 233 -25.11 -7.34 -24.61
N ALA A 234 -24.26 -6.33 -24.82
CA ALA A 234 -23.14 -6.02 -23.95
C ALA A 234 -23.63 -5.69 -22.53
N ALA A 235 -24.65 -4.83 -22.41
CA ALA A 235 -25.24 -4.49 -21.13
C ALA A 235 -25.85 -5.69 -20.40
N ALA A 236 -26.55 -6.57 -21.13
CA ALA A 236 -27.08 -7.81 -20.56
C ALA A 236 -25.95 -8.72 -20.05
N ALA A 237 -24.84 -8.80 -20.78
CA ALA A 237 -23.67 -9.59 -20.38
C ALA A 237 -22.95 -8.98 -19.16
N TYR A 238 -22.76 -7.66 -19.07
CA TYR A 238 -22.23 -7.03 -17.85
C TYR A 238 -23.13 -7.27 -16.64
N ARG A 239 -24.45 -7.14 -16.79
CA ARG A 239 -25.39 -7.46 -15.71
C ARG A 239 -25.29 -8.92 -15.28
N ALA A 240 -25.16 -9.85 -16.23
CA ALA A 240 -24.99 -11.26 -15.91
C ALA A 240 -23.66 -11.55 -15.18
N ALA A 241 -22.60 -10.77 -15.43
CA ALA A 241 -21.37 -10.82 -14.63
C ALA A 241 -21.63 -10.31 -13.20
N LEU A 242 -22.38 -9.20 -13.05
CA LEU A 242 -22.73 -8.62 -11.75
C LEU A 242 -23.72 -9.47 -10.93
N ASP A 243 -24.60 -10.23 -11.58
CA ASP A 243 -25.49 -11.18 -10.89
C ASP A 243 -24.70 -12.31 -10.20
N ARG A 244 -23.48 -12.59 -10.67
CA ARG A 244 -22.57 -13.59 -10.11
C ARG A 244 -21.62 -13.00 -9.07
N ASP A 245 -21.14 -11.80 -9.35
CA ASP A 245 -20.30 -11.04 -8.43
C ASP A 245 -20.79 -9.57 -8.38
N PRO A 246 -21.66 -9.24 -7.41
CA PRO A 246 -22.20 -7.89 -7.25
C PRO A 246 -21.14 -6.81 -7.00
N ASP A 247 -19.95 -7.20 -6.51
CA ASP A 247 -18.85 -6.30 -6.17
C ASP A 247 -17.80 -6.21 -7.29
N PHE A 248 -18.06 -6.79 -8.47
CA PHE A 248 -17.13 -6.77 -9.59
C PHE A 248 -16.97 -5.37 -10.20
N ALA A 249 -16.02 -4.61 -9.65
CA ALA A 249 -15.80 -3.19 -9.95
C ALA A 249 -15.63 -2.89 -11.45
N ASP A 250 -14.88 -3.72 -12.18
CA ASP A 250 -14.65 -3.53 -13.61
C ASP A 250 -15.94 -3.66 -14.43
N ALA A 251 -16.85 -4.56 -14.04
CA ALA A 251 -18.14 -4.73 -14.71
C ALA A 251 -19.08 -3.54 -14.45
N HIS A 252 -19.09 -2.98 -13.23
CA HIS A 252 -19.83 -1.74 -12.94
C HIS A 252 -19.28 -0.57 -13.75
N PHE A 253 -17.96 -0.42 -13.77
CA PHE A 253 -17.29 0.66 -14.48
C PHE A 253 -17.56 0.61 -15.98
N ASN A 254 -17.37 -0.55 -16.62
CA ASN A 254 -17.59 -0.68 -18.05
C ASN A 254 -19.07 -0.59 -18.44
N LEU A 255 -20.00 -1.06 -17.60
CA LEU A 255 -21.43 -0.86 -17.83
C LEU A 255 -21.81 0.63 -17.78
N ALA A 256 -21.23 1.39 -16.85
CA ALA A 256 -21.45 2.84 -16.79
C ALA A 256 -20.88 3.55 -18.03
N LEU A 257 -19.67 3.18 -18.47
CA LEU A 257 -19.05 3.70 -19.68
C LEU A 257 -19.86 3.38 -20.94
N LEU A 258 -20.39 2.16 -21.05
CA LEU A 258 -21.26 1.74 -22.15
C LEU A 258 -22.48 2.66 -22.26
N TRP A 259 -23.11 2.99 -21.12
CA TRP A 259 -24.26 3.89 -21.07
C TRP A 259 -23.92 5.34 -21.36
N GLU A 260 -22.78 5.82 -20.87
CA GLU A 260 -22.29 7.16 -21.19
C GLU A 260 -22.04 7.31 -22.70
N LYS A 261 -21.36 6.32 -23.30
CA LYS A 261 -21.04 6.26 -24.73
C LYS A 261 -22.28 6.22 -25.62
N HIS A 262 -23.34 5.53 -25.20
CA HIS A 262 -24.54 5.29 -26.00
C HIS A 262 -25.78 6.09 -25.56
N GLY A 263 -25.63 7.00 -24.60
CA GLY A 263 -26.62 8.05 -24.29
C GLY A 263 -27.89 7.60 -23.58
N GLN A 264 -27.89 6.41 -22.97
CA GLN A 264 -29.02 5.94 -22.14
C GLN A 264 -28.68 6.16 -20.67
N ARG A 265 -29.27 7.20 -20.07
CA ARG A 265 -29.17 7.49 -18.63
C ARG A 265 -30.31 6.83 -17.87
#